data_AF-A0A7D8YPB9-F1
#
_entry.id   AF-A0A7D8YPB9-F1
#
_cell.length_a   1.000
_cell.length_b   1.000
_cell.length_c   1.000
_cell.angle_alpha   90.00
_cell.angle_beta   90.00
_cell.angle_gamma   90.00
#
_symmetry.space_group_name_H-M   'P 1'
#
loop_
_entity.id
_entity.type
_entity.pdbx_description
1 polymer ?
#
loop_
_entity_poly.entity_id
_entity_poly.type
_entity_poly.pdbx_seq_one_letter_code
_entity_poly.pdbx_strand_id
1 'polypeptide(L)'
;MSGEERRNPSPHAAESDGDSLDPQPSGSLPPDRRHEGLTGQAPAGEQPADTASPAAPARPDESPQGAGCLPAILAATVLMGIVFFIVFGFSAWLIFQKRGDLASRTLRATVIPQLEQTRLDPDEKQQVIRQLSDLADDLDAGLYENWQAGGIMQRLIDTPMMRWGDLVAVNAWAGKNLPEAQQADANKQISRFFRAVELEQAGGRDIHDVLAPVAGPPNAMGFVGLRPDLDSGAVADVVKRAKLVADRAQIPDQPYEPVSLARVVRRQIEIGGREGAK
;
A
#
# COMPACT_ATOMS: atom_id res chain seq x y z
N MET A 1 31.94 -5.85 65.02
CA MET A 1 30.74 -5.95 64.18
C MET A 1 31.21 -6.24 62.78
N SER A 2 31.19 -7.52 62.45
CA SER A 2 31.60 -8.10 61.17
C SER A 2 30.42 -8.07 60.20
N GLY A 3 30.72 -8.02 58.90
CA GLY A 3 29.77 -8.29 57.81
C GLY A 3 29.83 -7.21 56.73
N GLU A 4 29.84 -7.51 55.44
CA GLU A 4 29.87 -8.77 54.72
C GLU A 4 30.31 -8.41 53.28
N GLU A 5 31.52 -8.83 52.89
CA GLU A 5 32.09 -8.63 51.57
C GLU A 5 31.54 -9.73 50.64
N ARG A 6 30.59 -9.39 49.76
CA ARG A 6 30.11 -10.31 48.70
C ARG A 6 30.75 -9.95 47.37
N ARG A 7 31.74 -10.77 46.99
CA ARG A 7 32.37 -10.80 45.67
C ARG A 7 31.40 -11.35 44.62
N ASN A 8 31.35 -10.64 43.51
CA ASN A 8 30.60 -10.97 42.31
C ASN A 8 31.38 -12.01 41.47
N PRO A 9 30.78 -13.14 41.05
CA PRO A 9 31.45 -14.12 40.22
C PRO A 9 31.47 -13.73 38.72
N SER A 10 32.59 -14.02 38.09
CA SER A 10 32.92 -13.80 36.68
C SER A 10 31.90 -14.35 35.67
N PRO A 11 31.77 -13.74 34.48
CA PRO A 11 30.98 -14.30 33.40
C PRO A 11 31.75 -15.43 32.68
N HIS A 12 31.05 -16.55 32.51
CA HIS A 12 31.45 -17.69 31.71
C HIS A 12 31.70 -17.29 30.25
N ALA A 13 32.87 -17.66 29.75
CA ALA A 13 33.16 -17.76 28.32
C ALA A 13 32.29 -18.86 27.70
N ALA A 14 31.59 -18.53 26.63
CA ALA A 14 31.01 -19.50 25.72
C ALA A 14 31.72 -19.32 24.37
N GLU A 15 32.71 -20.18 24.14
CA GLU A 15 33.14 -20.58 22.81
C GLU A 15 31.94 -21.18 22.07
N SER A 16 31.59 -20.62 20.91
CA SER A 16 30.76 -21.29 19.92
C SER A 16 31.61 -21.43 18.68
N ASP A 17 32.12 -22.65 18.50
CA ASP A 17 32.79 -23.13 17.31
C ASP A 17 31.89 -23.03 16.08
N GLY A 18 32.57 -22.98 14.94
CA GLY A 18 32.02 -22.65 13.65
C GLY A 18 31.04 -23.67 13.09
N ASP A 19 30.15 -23.17 12.23
CA ASP A 19 29.64 -23.94 11.13
C ASP A 19 29.75 -23.10 9.85
N SER A 20 30.51 -23.64 8.90
CA SER A 20 30.79 -23.08 7.59
C SER A 20 29.99 -23.88 6.58
N LEU A 21 28.90 -23.34 6.04
CA LEU A 21 28.24 -23.93 4.88
C LEU A 21 27.69 -22.85 3.92
N ASP A 22 28.45 -22.70 2.84
CA ASP A 22 28.12 -22.46 1.43
C ASP A 22 27.42 -21.18 0.92
N PRO A 23 28.00 -20.53 -0.11
CA PRO A 23 27.35 -19.47 -0.88
C PRO A 23 26.36 -20.04 -1.91
N GLN A 24 25.11 -19.59 -1.84
CA GLN A 24 24.08 -19.86 -2.87
C GLN A 24 24.40 -19.11 -4.19
N PRO A 25 24.29 -19.78 -5.35
CA PRO A 25 24.59 -19.19 -6.65
C PRO A 25 23.49 -18.24 -7.15
N SER A 26 23.96 -17.21 -7.87
CA SER A 26 23.18 -16.16 -8.53
C SER A 26 22.15 -16.72 -9.51
N GLY A 27 20.87 -16.47 -9.24
CA GLY A 27 19.78 -16.67 -10.17
C GLY A 27 19.87 -15.68 -11.34
N SER A 28 20.09 -16.23 -12.53
CA SER A 28 20.20 -15.52 -13.80
C SER A 28 18.83 -15.04 -14.27
N LEU A 29 18.75 -13.77 -14.70
CA LEU A 29 17.59 -13.22 -15.40
C LEU A 29 17.35 -13.94 -16.75
N PRO A 30 16.10 -14.22 -17.14
CA PRO A 30 15.79 -14.62 -18.50
C PRO A 30 15.88 -13.42 -19.48
N PRO A 31 16.37 -13.63 -20.71
CA PRO A 31 16.57 -12.57 -21.69
C PRO A 31 15.29 -12.12 -22.41
N ASP A 32 15.31 -10.81 -22.67
CA ASP A 32 14.64 -10.00 -23.70
C ASP A 32 14.07 -10.79 -24.90
N ARG A 33 12.73 -10.89 -25.01
CA ARG A 33 12.06 -11.30 -26.26
C ARG A 33 11.71 -10.06 -27.09
N ARG A 34 12.65 -9.66 -27.93
CA ARG A 34 12.37 -8.90 -29.14
C ARG A 34 11.91 -9.87 -30.22
N HIS A 35 10.73 -9.64 -30.79
CA HIS A 35 10.39 -10.18 -32.11
C HIS A 35 10.08 -9.02 -33.05
N GLU A 36 11.05 -8.82 -33.93
CA GLU A 36 10.96 -8.30 -35.29
C GLU A 36 9.70 -8.88 -35.98
N GLY A 37 8.89 -8.15 -36.73
CA GLY A 37 9.29 -7.26 -37.81
C GLY A 37 9.60 -8.07 -39.06
N LEU A 38 8.58 -8.58 -39.78
CA LEU A 38 8.76 -9.08 -41.15
C LEU A 38 7.51 -8.87 -42.00
N THR A 39 7.70 -7.99 -42.96
CA THR A 39 6.87 -7.60 -44.09
C THR A 39 6.76 -8.68 -45.16
N GLY A 40 5.60 -8.71 -45.83
CA GLY A 40 5.47 -8.95 -47.27
C GLY A 40 5.17 -10.39 -47.70
N GLN A 41 4.09 -10.56 -48.49
CA GLN A 41 4.17 -10.93 -49.91
C GLN A 41 2.83 -11.54 -50.40
N ALA A 42 2.10 -10.76 -51.21
CA ALA A 42 1.21 -11.24 -52.29
C ALA A 42 2.09 -11.44 -53.57
N PRO A 43 1.69 -12.14 -54.66
CA PRO A 43 0.32 -12.27 -55.19
C PRO A 43 -0.03 -13.58 -55.96
N ALA A 44 -1.27 -13.59 -56.49
CA ALA A 44 -1.75 -14.10 -57.78
C ALA A 44 -1.70 -15.61 -58.14
N GLY A 45 -2.90 -16.14 -58.43
CA GLY A 45 -3.23 -16.82 -59.69
C GLY A 45 -2.89 -18.30 -59.84
N GLU A 46 -3.90 -19.16 -59.98
CA GLU A 46 -4.06 -20.04 -61.15
C GLU A 46 -5.42 -20.76 -61.08
N GLN A 47 -6.20 -20.63 -62.15
CA GLN A 47 -7.36 -21.46 -62.48
C GLN A 47 -6.83 -22.57 -63.43
N PRO A 48 -7.39 -23.81 -63.45
CA PRO A 48 -8.32 -24.10 -64.55
C PRO A 48 -9.36 -25.23 -64.32
N ALA A 49 -10.42 -25.10 -65.13
CA ALA A 49 -11.16 -26.10 -65.92
C ALA A 49 -11.97 -27.24 -65.26
N ASP A 50 -13.30 -27.06 -65.36
CA ASP A 50 -14.30 -27.93 -66.00
C ASP A 50 -14.08 -29.45 -66.08
N THR A 51 -15.03 -30.19 -65.52
CA THR A 51 -15.61 -31.36 -66.21
C THR A 51 -17.09 -31.51 -65.83
N ALA A 52 -17.91 -31.68 -66.86
CA ALA A 52 -19.37 -31.62 -66.79
C ALA A 52 -20.06 -33.00 -66.61
N SER A 53 -21.23 -32.96 -65.96
CA SER A 53 -22.46 -33.78 -66.16
C SER A 53 -22.47 -35.27 -65.75
N PRO A 54 -23.65 -35.90 -65.48
CA PRO A 54 -25.02 -35.44 -65.66
C PRO A 54 -25.98 -35.64 -64.46
N ALA A 55 -27.18 -35.09 -64.63
CA ALA A 55 -28.32 -35.08 -63.71
C ALA A 55 -28.83 -36.45 -63.24
N ALA A 56 -29.30 -36.48 -61.99
CA ALA A 56 -30.33 -37.41 -61.50
C ALA A 56 -31.35 -36.61 -60.63
N PRO A 57 -32.66 -36.69 -60.90
CA PRO A 57 -33.67 -35.97 -60.15
C PRO A 57 -34.00 -36.71 -58.86
N ALA A 58 -33.31 -36.36 -57.77
CA ALA A 58 -33.65 -36.84 -56.44
C ALA A 58 -34.62 -35.83 -55.78
N ARG A 59 -35.87 -36.27 -55.73
CA ARG A 59 -37.06 -35.81 -55.00
C ARG A 59 -36.79 -34.86 -53.82
N PRO A 60 -37.60 -33.81 -53.62
CA PRO A 60 -37.60 -33.05 -52.38
C PRO A 60 -38.24 -33.93 -51.30
N ASP A 61 -37.42 -34.68 -50.57
CA ASP A 61 -37.84 -35.20 -49.28
C ASP A 61 -37.83 -34.02 -48.31
N GLU A 62 -38.97 -33.33 -48.23
CA GLU A 62 -39.37 -32.50 -47.08
C GLU A 62 -39.40 -33.40 -45.84
N SER A 63 -38.22 -33.73 -45.33
CA SER A 63 -38.08 -34.16 -43.95
C SER A 63 -38.37 -32.92 -43.11
N PRO A 64 -39.40 -32.94 -42.24
CA PRO A 64 -39.74 -31.77 -41.44
C PRO A 64 -38.50 -31.41 -40.63
N GLN A 65 -37.88 -30.28 -40.99
CA GLN A 65 -36.75 -29.68 -40.31
C GLN A 65 -37.25 -29.28 -38.92
N GLY A 66 -37.35 -30.27 -38.02
CA GLY A 66 -37.78 -30.08 -36.66
C GLY A 66 -36.90 -29.01 -36.04
N ALA A 67 -37.52 -27.97 -35.48
CA ALA A 67 -36.85 -26.79 -34.96
C ALA A 67 -35.57 -27.20 -34.21
N GLY A 68 -34.41 -26.97 -34.83
CA GLY A 68 -33.15 -27.46 -34.31
C GLY A 68 -32.93 -26.94 -32.90
N CYS A 69 -32.29 -27.70 -32.01
CA CYS A 69 -32.10 -27.33 -30.59
C CYS A 69 -31.26 -26.05 -30.38
N LEU A 70 -30.78 -25.40 -31.45
CA LEU A 70 -29.90 -24.24 -31.43
C LEU A 70 -30.53 -22.99 -30.77
N PRO A 71 -31.80 -22.61 -31.05
CA PRO A 71 -32.47 -21.53 -30.33
C PRO A 71 -32.68 -21.85 -28.84
N ALA A 72 -32.87 -23.12 -28.48
CA ALA A 72 -33.00 -23.53 -27.09
C ALA A 72 -31.68 -23.39 -26.33
N ILE A 73 -30.55 -23.76 -26.93
CA ILE A 73 -29.21 -23.56 -26.34
C ILE A 73 -28.88 -22.07 -26.22
N LEU A 74 -29.23 -21.27 -27.23
CA LEU A 74 -29.03 -19.81 -27.19
C LEU A 74 -29.89 -19.16 -26.10
N ALA A 75 -31.17 -19.56 -25.97
CA ALA A 75 -32.03 -19.06 -24.90
C ALA A 75 -31.51 -19.47 -23.51
N ALA A 76 -31.03 -20.71 -23.36
CA ALA A 76 -30.47 -21.20 -22.10
C ALA A 76 -29.19 -20.44 -21.70
N THR A 77 -28.29 -20.17 -22.65
CA THR A 77 -27.06 -19.41 -22.40
C THR A 77 -27.34 -17.95 -22.06
N VAL A 78 -28.31 -17.32 -22.72
CA VAL A 78 -28.75 -15.95 -22.39
C VAL A 78 -29.37 -15.90 -21.00
N LEU A 79 -30.25 -16.85 -20.65
CA LEU A 79 -30.83 -16.94 -19.31
C LEU A 79 -29.75 -17.15 -18.25
N MET A 80 -28.78 -18.04 -18.50
CA MET A 80 -27.66 -18.26 -17.60
C MET A 80 -26.83 -16.98 -17.41
N GLY A 81 -26.55 -16.24 -18.49
CA GLY A 81 -25.86 -14.95 -18.43
C GLY A 81 -26.61 -13.90 -17.60
N ILE A 82 -27.94 -13.81 -17.74
CA ILE A 82 -28.78 -12.92 -16.93
C ILE A 82 -28.73 -13.31 -15.46
N VAL A 83 -28.83 -14.60 -15.14
CA VAL A 83 -28.72 -15.10 -13.76
C VAL A 83 -27.35 -14.76 -13.17
N PHE A 84 -26.26 -14.97 -13.91
CA PHE A 84 -24.92 -14.58 -13.48
C PHE A 84 -24.80 -13.09 -13.21
N PHE A 85 -25.36 -12.23 -14.07
CA PHE A 85 -25.34 -10.79 -13.89
C PHE A 85 -26.11 -10.35 -12.63
N ILE A 86 -27.28 -10.95 -12.38
CA ILE A 86 -28.08 -10.66 -11.17
C ILE A 86 -27.33 -11.11 -9.91
N VAL A 87 -26.77 -12.32 -9.91
CA VAL A 87 -26.00 -12.82 -8.77
C VAL A 87 -24.78 -11.95 -8.51
N PHE A 88 -24.02 -11.59 -9.55
CA PHE A 88 -22.85 -10.73 -9.40
C PHE A 88 -23.22 -9.32 -8.90
N GLY A 89 -24.29 -8.73 -9.44
CA GLY A 89 -24.81 -7.44 -9.00
C GLY A 89 -25.28 -7.47 -7.54
N PHE A 90 -26.00 -8.51 -7.13
CA PHE A 90 -26.46 -8.69 -5.76
C PHE A 90 -25.30 -8.94 -4.79
N SER A 91 -24.33 -9.78 -5.16
CA SER A 91 -23.11 -10.00 -4.38
C SER A 91 -22.30 -8.71 -4.22
N ALA A 92 -22.13 -7.94 -5.29
CA ALA A 92 -21.49 -6.62 -5.21
C ALA A 92 -22.25 -5.71 -4.25
N TRP A 93 -23.58 -5.61 -4.38
CA TRP A 93 -24.42 -4.80 -3.49
C TRP A 93 -24.31 -5.20 -2.02
N LEU A 94 -24.30 -6.50 -1.70
CA LEU A 94 -24.08 -7.00 -0.33
C LEU A 94 -22.70 -6.61 0.20
N ILE A 95 -21.65 -6.67 -0.63
CA ILE A 95 -20.31 -6.21 -0.26
C ILE A 95 -20.31 -4.70 0.00
N PHE A 96 -21.03 -3.92 -0.80
CA PHE A 96 -21.17 -2.48 -0.61
C PHE A 96 -21.87 -2.12 0.71
N GLN A 97 -22.90 -2.88 1.12
CA GLN A 97 -23.57 -2.66 2.42
C GLN A 97 -22.68 -2.98 3.62
N LYS A 98 -21.72 -3.89 3.47
CA LYS A 98 -20.81 -4.35 4.54
C LYS A 98 -19.55 -3.50 4.69
N ARG A 99 -19.40 -2.41 3.93
CA ARG A 99 -18.16 -1.60 3.93
C ARG A 99 -17.86 -0.95 5.28
N GLY A 100 -18.87 -0.45 6.00
CA GLY A 100 -18.68 0.09 7.36
C GLY A 100 -18.15 -0.95 8.34
N ASP A 101 -18.79 -2.14 8.38
CA ASP A 101 -18.40 -3.28 9.22
C ASP A 101 -17.00 -3.83 8.86
N LEU A 102 -16.62 -3.80 7.57
CA LEU A 102 -15.25 -4.15 7.19
C LEU A 102 -14.24 -3.09 7.62
N ALA A 103 -14.57 -1.80 7.48
CA ALA A 103 -13.70 -0.70 7.85
C ALA A 103 -13.42 -0.67 9.36
N SER A 104 -14.45 -0.79 10.20
CA SER A 104 -14.31 -0.86 11.66
C SER A 104 -13.47 -2.06 12.10
N ARG A 105 -13.71 -3.25 11.50
CA ARG A 105 -12.90 -4.45 11.75
C ARG A 105 -11.45 -4.25 11.34
N THR A 106 -11.18 -3.62 10.19
CA THR A 106 -9.80 -3.33 9.75
C THR A 106 -9.12 -2.37 10.71
N LEU A 107 -9.80 -1.32 11.19
CA LEU A 107 -9.24 -0.40 12.17
C LEU A 107 -8.85 -1.12 13.46
N ARG A 108 -9.75 -1.94 14.02
CA ARG A 108 -9.53 -2.66 15.29
C ARG A 108 -8.52 -3.81 15.17
N ALA A 109 -8.61 -4.62 14.13
CA ALA A 109 -7.81 -5.83 14.01
C ALA A 109 -6.44 -5.60 13.38
N THR A 110 -6.26 -4.50 12.63
CA THR A 110 -5.03 -4.28 11.86
C THR A 110 -4.39 -2.93 12.19
N VAL A 111 -5.11 -1.82 12.02
CA VAL A 111 -4.49 -0.48 12.11
C VAL A 111 -4.07 -0.13 13.54
N ILE A 112 -4.97 -0.29 14.52
CA ILE A 112 -4.68 0.03 15.93
C ILE A 112 -3.51 -0.81 16.47
N PRO A 113 -3.49 -2.16 16.35
CA PRO A 113 -2.36 -2.96 16.82
C PRO A 113 -1.04 -2.62 16.14
N GLN A 114 -1.06 -2.25 14.85
CA GLN A 114 0.14 -1.80 14.15
C GLN A 114 0.62 -0.44 14.67
N LEU A 115 -0.31 0.48 14.95
CA LEU A 115 -0.01 1.78 15.51
C LEU A 115 0.63 1.66 16.91
N GLU A 116 0.19 0.69 17.72
CA GLU A 116 0.78 0.41 19.03
C GLU A 116 2.27 0.07 18.94
N GLN A 117 2.70 -0.58 17.86
CA GLN A 117 4.09 -0.97 17.60
C GLN A 117 4.97 0.18 17.09
N THR A 118 4.39 1.34 16.76
CA THR A 118 5.15 2.49 16.24
C THR A 118 5.98 3.18 17.32
N ARG A 119 6.99 3.95 16.89
CA ARG A 119 7.85 4.76 17.77
C ARG A 119 7.26 6.13 18.11
N LEU A 120 5.94 6.28 18.04
CA LEU A 120 5.25 7.51 18.47
C LEU A 120 5.39 7.73 19.97
N ASP A 121 5.36 9.00 20.36
CA ASP A 121 5.24 9.40 21.75
C ASP A 121 4.01 8.73 22.40
N PRO A 122 4.10 8.21 23.64
CA PRO A 122 2.99 7.49 24.27
C PRO A 122 1.68 8.29 24.34
N ASP A 123 1.75 9.59 24.64
CA ASP A 123 0.56 10.42 24.79
C ASP A 123 -0.09 10.70 23.43
N GLU A 124 0.72 10.98 22.41
CA GLU A 124 0.25 11.16 21.05
C GLU A 124 -0.33 9.86 20.47
N LYS A 125 0.34 8.73 20.68
CA LYS A 125 -0.12 7.40 20.29
C LYS A 125 -1.50 7.10 20.89
N GLN A 126 -1.70 7.34 22.18
CA GLN A 126 -2.99 7.12 22.84
C GLN A 126 -4.09 8.07 22.33
N GLN A 127 -3.74 9.29 21.91
CA GLN A 127 -4.70 10.18 21.26
C GLN A 127 -5.14 9.64 19.90
N VAL A 128 -4.21 9.18 19.07
CA VAL A 128 -4.54 8.61 17.75
C VAL A 128 -5.34 7.32 17.91
N ILE A 129 -4.95 6.41 18.81
CA ILE A 129 -5.68 5.17 19.07
C ILE A 129 -7.13 5.45 19.49
N ARG A 130 -7.35 6.43 20.37
CA ARG A 130 -8.71 6.85 20.75
C ARG A 130 -9.51 7.36 19.56
N GLN A 131 -8.95 8.26 18.76
CA GLN A 131 -9.63 8.77 17.56
C GLN A 131 -10.00 7.66 16.57
N LEU A 132 -9.12 6.67 16.35
CA LEU A 132 -9.40 5.54 15.48
C LEU A 132 -10.43 4.57 16.08
N SER A 133 -10.44 4.43 17.40
CA SER A 133 -11.44 3.61 18.11
C SER A 133 -12.82 4.25 18.06
N ASP A 134 -12.91 5.55 18.34
CA ASP A 134 -14.13 6.35 18.23
C ASP A 134 -14.68 6.29 16.79
N LEU A 135 -13.81 6.43 15.79
CA LEU A 135 -14.20 6.26 14.39
C LEU A 135 -14.74 4.85 14.10
N ALA A 136 -14.11 3.80 14.64
CA ALA A 136 -14.59 2.44 14.45
C ALA A 136 -15.97 2.23 15.08
N ASP A 137 -16.22 2.81 16.27
CA ASP A 137 -17.54 2.82 16.92
C ASP A 137 -18.57 3.56 16.06
N ASP A 138 -18.22 4.73 15.51
CA ASP A 138 -19.11 5.52 14.64
C ASP A 138 -19.46 4.77 13.34
N LEU A 139 -18.48 4.07 12.75
CA LEU A 139 -18.67 3.23 11.56
C LEU A 139 -19.57 2.02 11.84
N ASP A 140 -19.39 1.36 13.00
CA ASP A 140 -20.23 0.24 13.44
C ASP A 140 -21.67 0.68 13.75
N ALA A 141 -21.83 1.89 14.30
CA ALA A 141 -23.13 2.51 14.56
C ALA A 141 -23.83 3.02 13.29
N GLY A 142 -23.17 2.97 12.13
CA GLY A 142 -23.72 3.43 10.86
C GLY A 142 -23.88 4.95 10.76
N LEU A 143 -23.05 5.72 11.51
CA LEU A 143 -23.09 7.18 11.50
C LEU A 143 -22.50 7.80 10.22
N TYR A 144 -21.76 7.01 9.44
CA TYR A 144 -21.21 7.40 8.15
C TYR A 144 -21.87 6.61 7.02
N GLU A 145 -22.22 7.31 5.94
CA GLU A 145 -22.63 6.68 4.70
C GLU A 145 -21.45 5.93 4.06
N ASN A 146 -21.75 4.92 3.23
CA ASN A 146 -20.73 4.05 2.63
C ASN A 146 -19.64 4.81 1.84
N TRP A 147 -19.98 5.93 1.20
CA TRP A 147 -19.02 6.75 0.47
C TRP A 147 -18.14 7.59 1.40
N GLN A 148 -18.68 8.06 2.54
CA GLN A 148 -17.93 8.75 3.58
C GLN A 148 -16.94 7.80 4.24
N ALA A 149 -17.40 6.61 4.65
CA ALA A 149 -16.55 5.57 5.23
C ALA A 149 -15.40 5.18 4.29
N GLY A 150 -15.68 4.99 3.00
CA GLY A 150 -14.65 4.73 1.99
C GLY A 150 -13.64 5.87 1.85
N GLY A 151 -14.12 7.11 1.86
CA GLY A 151 -13.29 8.31 1.80
C GLY A 151 -12.36 8.47 3.00
N ILE A 152 -12.89 8.29 4.21
CA ILE A 152 -12.12 8.31 5.46
C ILE A 152 -11.04 7.23 5.41
N MET A 153 -11.39 5.99 5.07
CA MET A 153 -10.42 4.89 5.04
C MET A 153 -9.32 5.10 4.00
N GLN A 154 -9.64 5.58 2.79
CA GLN A 154 -8.63 5.88 1.77
C GLN A 154 -7.65 6.94 2.24
N ARG A 155 -8.15 8.01 2.87
CA ARG A 155 -7.34 9.08 3.47
C ARG A 155 -6.46 8.60 4.61
N LEU A 156 -7.01 7.76 5.50
CA LEU A 156 -6.23 7.16 6.59
C LEU A 156 -5.13 6.23 6.06
N ILE A 157 -5.40 5.44 5.02
CA ILE A 157 -4.39 4.58 4.38
C ILE A 157 -3.25 5.41 3.78
N ASP A 158 -3.56 6.57 3.19
CA ASP A 158 -2.53 7.48 2.64
C ASP A 158 -1.84 8.31 3.72
N THR A 159 -2.37 8.34 4.94
CA THR A 159 -1.73 9.05 6.06
C THR A 159 -0.49 8.27 6.53
N PRO A 160 0.69 8.90 6.65
CA PRO A 160 1.93 8.23 7.02
C PRO A 160 2.04 7.81 8.51
N MET A 161 0.97 7.28 9.11
CA MET A 161 0.88 6.97 10.55
C MET A 161 1.99 6.04 11.03
N MET A 162 2.26 4.96 10.29
CA MET A 162 3.17 3.90 10.71
C MET A 162 4.64 4.35 10.79
N ARG A 163 5.03 5.32 9.95
CA ARG A 163 6.41 5.81 9.85
C ARG A 163 6.60 7.22 10.40
N TRP A 164 5.54 7.83 10.94
CA TRP A 164 5.61 9.16 11.54
C TRP A 164 6.65 9.24 12.66
N GLY A 165 6.59 8.30 13.60
CA GLY A 165 7.52 8.23 14.73
C GLY A 165 8.98 8.02 14.31
N ASP A 166 9.21 7.34 13.18
CA ASP A 166 10.56 7.15 12.64
C ASP A 166 11.17 8.48 12.16
N LEU A 167 10.39 9.30 11.44
CA LEU A 167 10.89 10.60 10.98
C LEU A 167 11.09 11.58 12.15
N VAL A 168 10.22 11.52 13.17
CA VAL A 168 10.43 12.27 14.43
C VAL A 168 11.72 11.82 15.12
N ALA A 169 11.99 10.51 15.19
CA ALA A 169 13.20 9.97 15.78
C ALA A 169 14.46 10.38 14.99
N VAL A 170 14.40 10.44 13.65
CA VAL A 170 15.49 10.94 12.81
C VAL A 170 15.76 12.42 13.10
N ASN A 171 14.72 13.27 13.23
CA ASN A 171 14.89 14.68 13.58
C ASN A 171 15.52 14.84 14.97
N ALA A 172 15.07 14.05 15.95
CA ALA A 172 15.63 14.05 17.30
C ALA A 172 17.09 13.56 17.33
N TRP A 173 17.45 12.58 16.51
CA TRP A 173 18.83 12.13 16.34
C TRP A 173 19.68 13.24 15.70
N ALA A 174 19.17 13.90 14.67
CA ALA A 174 19.87 14.99 13.99
C ALA A 174 20.21 16.13 14.95
N GLY A 175 19.25 16.55 15.78
CA GLY A 175 19.44 17.60 16.80
C GLY A 175 20.45 17.28 17.89
N LYS A 176 20.82 16.00 18.08
CA LYS A 176 21.82 15.57 19.07
C LYS A 176 23.21 15.32 18.48
N ASN A 177 23.28 14.91 17.21
CA ASN A 177 24.51 14.35 16.64
C ASN A 177 25.10 15.19 15.49
N LEU A 178 24.32 16.06 14.85
CA LEU A 178 24.82 16.92 13.76
C LEU A 178 25.38 18.24 14.30
N PRO A 179 26.23 18.96 13.54
CA PRO A 179 26.62 20.34 13.86
C PRO A 179 25.42 21.30 13.83
N GLU A 180 25.44 22.35 14.66
CA GLU A 180 24.33 23.30 14.85
C GLU A 180 23.70 23.81 13.54
N ALA A 181 24.53 24.18 12.55
CA ALA A 181 24.05 24.63 11.24
C ALA A 181 23.23 23.56 10.50
N GLN A 182 23.63 22.29 10.59
CA GLN A 182 22.92 21.16 9.98
C GLN A 182 21.69 20.76 10.80
N GLN A 183 21.72 20.93 12.13
CA GLN A 183 20.54 20.70 12.98
C GLN A 183 19.40 21.66 12.61
N ALA A 184 19.72 22.95 12.43
CA ALA A 184 18.73 23.95 12.06
C ALA A 184 18.10 23.67 10.69
N ASP A 185 18.91 23.27 9.70
CA ASP A 185 18.38 22.88 8.39
C ASP A 185 17.56 21.59 8.48
N ALA A 186 18.02 20.56 9.19
CA ALA A 186 17.28 19.31 9.38
C ALA A 186 15.88 19.56 9.98
N ASN A 187 15.81 20.35 11.06
CA ASN A 187 14.55 20.71 11.70
C ASN A 187 13.63 21.50 10.75
N LYS A 188 14.19 22.45 10.00
CA LYS A 188 13.44 23.22 9.00
C LYS A 188 12.87 22.30 7.90
N GLN A 189 13.70 21.46 7.26
CA GLN A 189 13.22 20.65 6.14
C GLN A 189 12.25 19.54 6.58
N ILE A 190 12.46 18.93 7.75
CA ILE A 190 11.55 17.91 8.27
C ILE A 190 10.23 18.53 8.71
N SER A 191 10.23 19.71 9.36
CA SER A 191 8.98 20.41 9.69
C SER A 191 8.20 20.84 8.44
N ARG A 192 8.89 21.27 7.36
CA ARG A 192 8.28 21.52 6.05
C ARG A 192 7.62 20.27 5.46
N PHE A 193 8.24 19.09 5.60
CA PHE A 193 7.63 17.83 5.19
C PHE A 193 6.35 17.54 5.98
N PHE A 194 6.38 17.67 7.31
CA PHE A 194 5.16 17.47 8.11
C PHE A 194 4.06 18.46 7.76
N ARG A 195 4.41 19.70 7.41
CA ARG A 195 3.46 20.67 6.89
C ARG A 195 2.87 20.25 5.54
N ALA A 196 3.67 19.67 4.65
CA ALA A 196 3.17 19.12 3.39
C ALA A 196 2.15 17.99 3.61
N VAL A 197 2.39 17.12 4.60
CA VAL A 197 1.43 16.08 4.98
C VAL A 197 0.15 16.67 5.56
N GLU A 198 0.26 17.66 6.46
CA GLU A 198 -0.90 18.35 7.04
C GLU A 198 -1.78 19.03 5.97
N LEU A 199 -1.18 19.48 4.87
CA LEU A 199 -1.86 20.10 3.73
C LEU A 199 -2.28 19.09 2.64
N GLU A 200 -2.16 17.78 2.87
CA GLU A 200 -2.54 16.71 1.94
C GLU A 200 -1.77 16.75 0.59
N GLN A 201 -0.55 17.28 0.62
CA GLN A 201 0.37 17.40 -0.53
C GLN A 201 1.51 16.36 -0.49
N ALA A 202 1.65 15.65 0.62
CA ALA A 202 2.53 14.50 0.80
C ALA A 202 1.82 13.42 1.62
N GLY A 203 2.15 12.15 1.38
CA GLY A 203 1.46 11.01 2.00
C GLY A 203 2.38 9.84 2.38
N GLY A 204 1.77 8.66 2.50
CA GLY A 204 2.41 7.42 2.93
C GLY A 204 3.59 7.04 2.04
N ARG A 205 3.43 7.14 0.71
CA ARG A 205 4.53 6.85 -0.22
C ARG A 205 5.71 7.78 -0.01
N ASP A 206 5.46 9.08 0.17
CA ASP A 206 6.53 10.07 0.31
C ASP A 206 7.35 9.85 1.58
N ILE A 207 6.72 9.47 2.71
CA ILE A 207 7.49 9.19 3.93
C ILE A 207 8.38 7.94 3.77
N HIS A 208 7.92 6.94 3.02
CA HIS A 208 8.73 5.76 2.71
C HIS A 208 9.96 6.13 1.88
N ASP A 209 9.78 6.96 0.86
CA ASP A 209 10.87 7.44 0.01
C ASP A 209 11.85 8.32 0.78
N VAL A 210 11.34 9.19 1.66
CA VAL A 210 12.15 10.07 2.53
C VAL A 210 13.00 9.25 3.51
N LEU A 211 12.43 8.21 4.13
CA LEU A 211 13.13 7.38 5.12
C LEU A 211 13.98 6.25 4.51
N ALA A 212 13.93 6.04 3.19
CA ALA A 212 14.68 4.97 2.54
C ALA A 212 16.20 4.91 2.88
N PRO A 213 16.94 6.04 3.02
CA PRO A 213 18.36 6.00 3.38
C PRO A 213 18.65 5.41 4.77
N VAL A 214 17.70 5.52 5.69
CA VAL A 214 17.81 5.07 7.09
C VAL A 214 16.95 3.85 7.40
N ALA A 215 16.30 3.28 6.39
CA ALA A 215 15.49 2.09 6.51
C ALA A 215 16.36 0.85 6.78
N GLY A 216 15.99 0.07 7.80
CA GLY A 216 16.58 -1.24 8.05
C GLY A 216 15.96 -2.33 7.17
N PRO A 217 16.43 -3.59 7.29
CA PRO A 217 15.75 -4.71 6.67
C PRO A 217 14.34 -4.89 7.27
N PRO A 218 13.37 -5.40 6.48
CA PRO A 218 12.06 -5.74 7.01
C PRO A 218 12.17 -6.82 8.09
N ASN A 219 11.35 -6.71 9.15
CA ASN A 219 11.25 -7.72 10.20
C ASN A 219 10.43 -8.93 9.73
N ALA A 220 10.24 -9.93 10.61
CA ALA A 220 9.48 -11.15 10.31
C ALA A 220 8.03 -10.90 9.86
N MET A 221 7.46 -9.74 10.20
CA MET A 221 6.11 -9.31 9.83
C MET A 221 6.10 -8.40 8.60
N GLY A 222 7.24 -8.21 7.93
CA GLY A 222 7.39 -7.35 6.76
C GLY A 222 7.52 -5.86 7.07
N PHE A 223 7.58 -5.44 8.34
CA PHE A 223 7.70 -4.03 8.70
C PHE A 223 9.15 -3.55 8.58
N VAL A 224 9.32 -2.40 7.94
CA VAL A 224 10.60 -1.73 7.77
C VAL A 224 10.74 -0.65 8.84
N GLY A 225 11.64 -0.89 9.81
CA GLY A 225 11.99 0.09 10.84
C GLY A 225 13.17 0.98 10.45
N LEU A 226 13.63 1.83 11.38
CA LEU A 226 14.93 2.48 11.26
C LEU A 226 16.05 1.49 11.57
N ARG A 227 17.14 1.59 10.82
CA ARG A 227 18.39 0.89 11.14
C ARG A 227 18.97 1.37 12.49
N PRO A 228 19.64 0.50 13.25
CA PRO A 228 20.20 0.86 14.56
C PRO A 228 21.43 1.79 14.46
N ASP A 229 22.17 1.69 13.36
CA ASP A 229 23.39 2.40 13.03
C ASP A 229 23.11 3.67 12.20
N LEU A 230 22.37 4.63 12.77
CA LEU A 230 22.17 5.93 12.12
C LEU A 230 23.49 6.68 12.03
N ASP A 231 23.87 7.07 10.81
CA ASP A 231 25.03 7.92 10.53
C ASP A 231 24.60 9.28 9.95
N SER A 232 25.51 10.25 10.00
CA SER A 232 25.25 11.63 9.57
C SER A 232 24.99 11.75 8.06
N GLY A 233 25.60 10.90 7.24
CA GLY A 233 25.41 10.89 5.79
C GLY A 233 24.00 10.42 5.42
N ALA A 234 23.56 9.29 5.96
CA ALA A 234 22.21 8.78 5.73
C ALA A 234 21.12 9.76 6.22
N VAL A 235 21.34 10.40 7.37
CA VAL A 235 20.40 11.42 7.89
C VAL A 235 20.39 12.67 7.01
N ALA A 236 21.54 13.12 6.50
CA ALA A 236 21.59 14.23 5.54
C ALA A 236 20.80 13.90 4.25
N ASP A 237 20.83 12.65 3.78
CA ASP A 237 20.01 12.22 2.65
C ASP A 237 18.51 12.22 2.97
N VAL A 238 18.09 11.86 4.19
CA VAL A 238 16.69 11.99 4.64
C VAL A 238 16.26 13.46 4.60
N VAL A 239 17.08 14.37 5.15
CA VAL A 239 16.80 15.81 5.15
C VAL A 239 16.67 16.36 3.72
N LYS A 240 17.59 15.94 2.83
CA LYS A 240 17.53 16.29 1.40
C LYS A 240 16.24 15.81 0.74
N ARG A 241 15.81 14.58 1.01
CA ARG A 241 14.57 14.03 0.43
C ARG A 241 13.33 14.72 1.01
N ALA A 242 13.31 15.01 2.31
CA ALA A 242 12.24 15.77 2.95
C ALA A 242 12.10 17.16 2.31
N LYS A 243 13.23 17.84 2.05
CA LYS A 243 13.28 19.09 1.30
C LYS A 243 12.68 18.95 -0.10
N LEU A 244 13.08 17.93 -0.87
CA LEU A 244 12.56 17.73 -2.23
C LEU A 244 11.04 17.53 -2.25
N VAL A 245 10.49 16.79 -1.29
CA VAL A 245 9.03 16.61 -1.16
C VAL A 245 8.36 17.93 -0.80
N ALA A 246 8.91 18.68 0.16
CA ALA A 246 8.39 19.99 0.55
C ALA A 246 8.46 21.03 -0.59
N ASP A 247 9.54 21.04 -1.37
CA ASP A 247 9.74 21.91 -2.52
C ASP A 247 8.74 21.55 -3.64
N ARG A 248 8.53 20.25 -3.91
CA ARG A 248 7.50 19.75 -4.85
C ARG A 248 6.10 20.18 -4.43
N ALA A 249 5.84 20.18 -3.12
CA ALA A 249 4.58 20.65 -2.52
C ALA A 249 4.50 22.18 -2.41
N GLN A 250 5.53 22.92 -2.82
CA GLN A 250 5.58 24.39 -2.75
C GLN A 250 5.41 24.94 -1.31
N ILE A 251 5.85 24.19 -0.30
CA ILE A 251 5.83 24.67 1.09
C ILE A 251 6.88 25.79 1.24
N PRO A 252 6.56 26.96 1.81
CA PRO A 252 7.55 28.01 2.04
C PRO A 252 8.79 27.52 2.81
N ASP A 253 9.99 28.01 2.46
CA ASP A 253 11.27 27.63 3.09
C ASP A 253 11.49 28.32 4.44
N GLN A 254 10.66 27.95 5.42
CA GLN A 254 10.74 28.43 6.79
C GLN A 254 10.45 27.26 7.75
N PRO A 255 10.89 27.34 9.02
CA PRO A 255 10.51 26.35 10.02
C PRO A 255 9.01 26.45 10.34
N TYR A 256 8.40 25.32 10.68
CA TYR A 256 7.01 25.24 11.13
C TYR A 256 6.93 24.66 12.54
N GLU A 257 5.82 24.96 13.23
CA GLU A 257 5.52 24.32 14.50
C GLU A 257 5.38 22.80 14.33
N PRO A 258 5.74 22.00 15.36
CA PRO A 258 5.53 20.57 15.34
C PRO A 258 4.05 20.24 15.06
N VAL A 259 3.80 19.56 13.95
CA VAL A 259 2.48 19.02 13.62
C VAL A 259 2.30 17.73 14.40
N SER A 260 1.18 17.57 15.10
CA SER A 260 0.85 16.29 15.74
C SER A 260 0.13 15.37 14.77
N LEU A 261 0.48 14.08 14.78
CA LEU A 261 -0.21 13.04 14.02
C LEU A 261 -1.68 12.95 14.42
N ALA A 262 -2.00 13.13 15.71
CA ALA A 262 -3.39 13.17 16.19
C ALA A 262 -4.20 14.31 15.56
N ARG A 263 -3.58 15.44 15.24
CA ARG A 263 -4.24 16.53 14.51
C ARG A 263 -4.44 16.15 13.04
N VAL A 264 -3.44 15.55 12.41
CA VAL A 264 -3.52 15.08 11.01
C VAL A 264 -4.63 14.04 10.87
N VAL A 265 -4.65 12.99 11.71
CA VAL A 265 -5.66 11.91 11.67
C VAL A 265 -7.07 12.46 11.85
N ARG A 266 -7.30 13.29 12.88
CA ARG A 266 -8.60 13.94 13.07
C ARG A 266 -9.05 14.71 11.82
N ARG A 267 -8.15 15.51 11.25
CA ARG A 267 -8.45 16.28 10.04
C ARG A 267 -8.79 15.36 8.86
N GLN A 268 -8.07 14.25 8.68
CA GLN A 268 -8.36 13.28 7.62
C GLN A 268 -9.74 12.63 7.78
N ILE A 269 -10.15 12.34 9.02
CA ILE A 269 -11.50 11.84 9.33
C ILE A 269 -12.56 12.90 8.98
N GLU A 270 -12.37 14.14 9.42
CA GLU A 270 -13.31 15.24 9.16
C GLU A 270 -13.46 15.53 7.66
N ILE A 271 -12.37 15.56 6.91
CA ILE A 271 -12.43 15.82 5.47
C ILE A 271 -13.01 14.60 4.74
N GLY A 272 -12.61 13.37 5.10
CA GLY A 272 -13.18 12.14 4.57
C GLY A 272 -14.69 12.04 4.77
N GLY A 273 -15.18 12.48 5.93
CA GLY A 273 -16.61 12.53 6.23
C GLY A 273 -17.40 13.56 5.40
N ARG A 274 -16.76 14.65 4.96
CA ARG A 274 -17.45 15.71 4.18
C ARG A 274 -17.32 15.53 2.67
N GLU A 275 -16.13 15.18 2.20
CA GLU A 275 -15.77 15.18 0.78
C GLU A 275 -15.66 13.77 0.20
N GLY A 276 -15.57 12.73 1.03
CA GLY A 276 -15.41 11.36 0.57
C GLY A 276 -13.98 11.05 0.11
N ALA A 277 -13.86 10.22 -0.92
CA ALA A 277 -12.58 9.81 -1.51
C ALA A 277 -11.98 10.93 -2.37
N LYS A 278 -10.64 11.03 -2.35
CA LYS A 278 -9.87 11.91 -3.25
C LYS A 278 -9.72 11.29 -4.63
#